data_AF-R5P9U9-F1
#
_entry.id   AF-R5P9U9-F1
#
_cell.length_a   1.000
_cell.length_b   1.000
_cell.length_c   1.000
_cell.angle_alpha   90.00
_cell.angle_beta   90.00
_cell.angle_gamma   90.00
#
_symmetry.space_group_name_H-M   'P 1'
#
loop_
_entity.id
_entity.type
_entity.pdbx_description
1 polymer ?
#
loop_
_entity_poly.entity_id
_entity_poly.type
_entity_poly.pdbx_seq_one_letter_code
_entity_poly.pdbx_strand_id
1 'polypeptide(L)'
;MKINLDKYYTSVKLANYCYDKVIELIGEENISDIVEPSVGNGAFFNHPITKMKPIVGIDIEPEIYDEKVITYDWLEYPIEYKSGRLIIGNPPYGSRMNLAQKFFKKSVSVCDYIAFILPISQLNNT
;
A
#
# COMPACT_ATOMS: atom_id res chain seq x y z
N MET A 1 18.69 3.59 -17.11
CA MET A 1 17.44 4.22 -17.59
C MET A 1 16.52 4.32 -16.39
N LYS A 2 16.09 5.53 -16.01
CA LYS A 2 15.20 5.72 -14.85
C LYS A 2 13.80 5.32 -15.31
N ILE A 3 13.15 4.38 -14.61
CA ILE A 3 11.78 3.98 -14.93
C ILE A 3 10.89 5.19 -14.61
N ASN A 4 9.99 5.57 -15.53
CA ASN A 4 9.06 6.66 -15.26
C ASN A 4 8.21 6.30 -14.03
N LEU A 5 8.15 7.19 -13.04
CA LEU A 5 7.47 7.00 -11.75
C LEU A 5 7.90 5.75 -10.94
N ASP A 6 9.04 5.13 -11.23
CA ASP A 6 9.47 3.87 -10.60
C ASP A 6 8.39 2.76 -10.66
N LYS A 7 7.68 2.62 -11.79
CA LYS A 7 6.66 1.58 -11.98
C LYS A 7 7.29 0.18 -11.86
N TYR A 8 7.02 -0.50 -10.74
CA TYR A 8 7.33 -1.91 -10.50
C TYR A 8 6.04 -2.65 -10.18
N TYR A 9 5.57 -3.48 -11.11
CA TYR A 9 4.33 -4.22 -10.92
C TYR A 9 4.51 -5.38 -9.96
N THR A 10 3.70 -5.41 -8.91
CA THR A 10 3.53 -6.59 -8.07
C THR A 10 2.66 -7.59 -8.82
N SER A 11 3.14 -8.83 -8.98
CA SER A 11 2.27 -9.87 -9.56
C SER A 11 1.05 -10.09 -8.66
N VAL A 12 -0.14 -10.28 -9.25
CA VAL A 12 -1.39 -10.52 -8.50
C VAL A 12 -1.25 -11.68 -7.52
N LYS A 13 -0.54 -12.76 -7.91
CA LYS A 13 -0.28 -13.90 -7.03
C LYS A 13 0.51 -13.50 -5.77
N LEU A 14 1.55 -12.68 -5.92
CA LEU A 14 2.35 -12.21 -4.80
C LEU A 14 1.57 -11.23 -3.92
N ALA A 15 0.83 -10.30 -4.53
CA ALA A 15 -0.02 -9.36 -3.80
C ALA A 15 -1.04 -10.11 -2.93
N ASN A 16 -1.73 -11.11 -3.50
CA ASN A 16 -2.69 -11.93 -2.77
C ASN A 16 -2.03 -12.70 -1.61
N TYR A 17 -0.88 -13.34 -1.87
CA TYR A 17 -0.14 -14.03 -0.81
C TYR A 17 0.23 -13.10 0.36
N CYS A 18 0.77 -11.90 0.05
CA CYS A 18 1.09 -10.91 1.06
C CYS A 18 -0.16 -10.44 1.80
N TYR A 19 -1.26 -10.20 1.10
CA TYR A 19 -2.54 -9.81 1.67
C TYR A 19 -3.03 -10.85 2.68
N ASP A 20 -3.14 -12.11 2.26
CA ASP A 20 -3.61 -13.21 3.10
C ASP A 20 -2.73 -13.39 4.35
N LYS A 21 -1.40 -13.28 4.21
CA LYS A 21 -0.48 -13.32 5.34
C LYS A 21 -0.67 -12.17 6.32
N VAL A 22 -0.91 -10.95 5.83
CA VAL A 22 -1.15 -9.79 6.69
C VAL A 22 -2.42 -9.98 7.50
N ILE A 23 -3.50 -10.44 6.85
CA ILE A 23 -4.76 -10.72 7.52
C ILE A 23 -4.60 -11.83 8.57
N GLU A 24 -3.90 -12.92 8.25
CA GLU A 24 -3.62 -14.00 9.21
C GLU A 24 -2.83 -13.53 10.44
N LEU A 25 -1.84 -12.67 10.25
CA LEU A 25 -0.95 -12.21 11.33
C LEU A 25 -1.61 -11.16 12.22
N ILE A 26 -2.42 -10.27 11.66
CA ILE A 26 -3.08 -9.19 12.41
C ILE A 26 -4.39 -9.67 13.03
N GLY A 27 -5.13 -10.56 12.35
CA GLY A 27 -6.51 -10.90 12.68
C GLY A 27 -7.50 -9.90 12.08
N GLU A 28 -8.49 -10.39 11.33
CA GLU A 28 -9.51 -9.56 10.66
C GLU A 28 -10.24 -8.64 11.66
N GLU A 29 -10.49 -9.12 12.88
CA GLU A 29 -11.18 -8.39 13.94
C GLU A 29 -10.42 -7.15 14.46
N ASN A 30 -9.11 -7.09 14.22
CA ASN A 30 -8.26 -5.98 14.65
C ASN A 30 -8.12 -4.90 13.56
N ILE A 31 -8.57 -5.17 12.33
CA ILE A 31 -8.45 -4.26 11.18
C ILE A 31 -9.77 -3.50 10.99
N SER A 32 -9.73 -2.18 11.18
CA SER A 32 -10.92 -1.31 11.09
C SER A 32 -11.20 -0.82 9.67
N ASP A 33 -10.15 -0.54 8.90
CA ASP A 33 -10.21 -0.29 7.46
C ASP A 33 -8.83 -0.50 6.82
N ILE A 34 -8.83 -0.53 5.49
CA ILE A 34 -7.65 -0.80 4.68
C ILE A 34 -7.50 0.31 3.64
N VAL A 35 -6.31 0.85 3.49
CA VAL A 35 -5.98 1.85 2.48
C VAL A 35 -4.77 1.38 1.67
N GLU A 36 -4.85 1.52 0.35
CA GLU A 36 -3.74 1.21 -0.55
C GLU A 36 -3.19 2.50 -1.19
N PRO A 37 -2.02 2.99 -0.77
CA PRO A 37 -1.31 4.02 -1.50
C PRO A 37 -0.57 3.41 -2.69
N SER A 38 -0.35 4.21 -3.74
CA SER A 38 0.30 3.81 -5.00
C SER A 38 -0.30 2.52 -5.60
N VAL A 39 -1.62 2.55 -5.79
CA VAL A 39 -2.44 1.42 -6.25
C VAL A 39 -1.95 0.81 -7.57
N GLY A 40 -1.41 1.62 -8.48
CA GLY A 40 -1.00 1.21 -9.82
C GLY A 40 -2.13 0.50 -10.57
N ASN A 41 -1.91 -0.76 -10.91
CA ASN A 41 -2.90 -1.62 -11.59
C ASN A 41 -3.83 -2.40 -10.62
N GLY A 42 -3.86 -2.05 -9.33
CA GLY A 42 -4.80 -2.60 -8.35
C GLY A 42 -4.49 -4.02 -7.90
N ALA A 43 -3.20 -4.42 -7.86
CA ALA A 43 -2.82 -5.77 -7.50
C ALA A 43 -3.25 -6.17 -6.07
N PHE A 44 -3.14 -5.27 -5.08
CA PHE A 44 -3.69 -5.52 -3.74
C PHE A 44 -5.18 -5.14 -3.68
N PHE A 45 -5.58 -4.07 -4.38
CA PHE A 45 -6.95 -3.55 -4.42
C PHE A 45 -7.97 -4.62 -4.81
N ASN A 46 -7.64 -5.39 -5.84
CA ASN A 46 -8.53 -6.33 -6.49
C ASN A 46 -8.44 -7.77 -5.94
N HIS A 47 -7.98 -7.96 -4.70
CA HIS A 47 -7.88 -9.28 -4.05
C HIS A 47 -9.14 -10.16 -4.22
N PRO A 48 -9.12 -11.30 -4.92
CA PRO A 48 -10.34 -11.90 -5.46
C PRO A 48 -11.31 -12.51 -4.41
N ILE A 49 -10.83 -12.86 -3.22
CA ILE A 49 -11.59 -13.70 -2.26
C ILE A 49 -11.98 -12.96 -0.98
N THR A 50 -11.25 -11.92 -0.60
CA THR A 50 -11.45 -11.25 0.70
C THR A 50 -12.64 -10.28 0.63
N LYS A 51 -13.41 -10.24 1.71
CA LYS A 51 -14.45 -9.23 1.91
C LYS A 51 -13.88 -7.92 2.47
N MET A 52 -12.71 -7.98 3.11
CA MET A 52 -12.01 -6.80 3.61
C MET A 52 -11.20 -6.20 2.48
N LYS A 53 -11.85 -5.42 1.61
CA LYS A 53 -11.17 -4.71 0.53
C LYS A 53 -10.65 -3.36 1.00
N PRO A 54 -9.59 -2.81 0.38
CA PRO A 54 -9.25 -1.41 0.60
C PRO A 54 -10.47 -0.52 0.39
N ILE A 55 -10.75 0.33 1.37
CA ILE A 55 -11.88 1.26 1.31
C ILE A 55 -11.57 2.45 0.39
N VAL A 56 -10.29 2.73 0.20
CA VAL A 56 -9.79 3.76 -0.70
C VAL A 56 -8.42 3.37 -1.22
N GLY A 57 -8.21 3.61 -2.51
CA GLY A 57 -6.93 3.51 -3.19
C GLY A 57 -6.49 4.90 -3.61
N ILE A 58 -5.22 5.23 -3.46
CA ILE A 58 -4.69 6.57 -3.80
C ILE A 58 -3.49 6.40 -4.72
N ASP A 59 -3.54 6.99 -5.90
CA ASP A 59 -2.43 6.95 -6.85
C ASP A 59 -2.34 8.27 -7.63
N ILE A 60 -1.13 8.69 -8.01
CA ILE A 60 -0.93 9.91 -8.82
C ILE A 60 -1.37 9.65 -10.27
N GLU A 61 -1.25 8.41 -10.76
CA GLU A 61 -1.60 7.99 -12.11
C GLU A 61 -2.11 6.53 -12.08
N PRO A 62 -3.33 6.27 -11.55
CA PRO A 62 -3.86 4.91 -11.45
C PRO A 62 -4.07 4.28 -12.84
N GLU A 63 -3.79 2.98 -12.94
CA GLU A 63 -4.00 2.18 -14.17
C GLU A 63 -5.26 1.30 -14.06
N ILE A 64 -6.06 1.50 -13.01
CA ILE A 64 -7.38 0.89 -12.85
C ILE A 64 -8.47 1.96 -12.76
N TYR A 65 -9.67 1.57 -13.18
CA TYR A 65 -10.87 2.37 -13.01
C TYR A 65 -11.75 1.74 -11.94
N ASP A 66 -11.84 2.38 -10.78
CA ASP A 66 -12.70 2.02 -9.67
C ASP A 66 -13.10 3.30 -8.92
N GLU A 67 -14.35 3.41 -8.48
CA GLU A 67 -14.88 4.60 -7.80
C GLU A 67 -14.21 4.89 -6.44
N LYS A 68 -13.57 3.87 -5.85
CA LYS A 68 -12.83 3.97 -4.59
C LYS A 68 -11.35 4.33 -4.82
N VAL A 69 -10.91 4.48 -6.07
CA VAL A 69 -9.54 4.89 -6.41
C VAL A 69 -9.55 6.39 -6.73
N ILE A 70 -8.73 7.13 -5.99
CA ILE A 70 -8.62 8.59 -6.09
C ILE A 70 -7.28 8.94 -6.73
N THR A 71 -7.33 9.74 -7.79
CA THR A 71 -6.13 10.32 -8.40
C THR A 71 -5.58 11.44 -7.52
N TYR A 72 -4.56 11.16 -6.70
CA TYR A 72 -3.96 12.10 -5.75
C TYR A 72 -2.54 11.65 -5.32
N ASP A 73 -1.71 12.60 -4.84
CA ASP A 73 -0.42 12.27 -4.21
C ASP A 73 -0.62 11.80 -2.76
N TRP A 74 -0.31 10.53 -2.47
CA TRP A 74 -0.41 9.96 -1.12
C TRP A 74 0.29 10.79 -0.04
N LEU A 75 1.43 11.41 -0.37
CA LEU A 75 2.19 12.19 0.62
C LEU A 75 1.40 13.43 1.07
N GLU A 76 0.61 14.01 0.18
CA GLU A 76 -0.21 15.21 0.42
C GLU A 76 -1.68 14.88 0.72
N TYR A 77 -2.11 13.64 0.54
CA TYR A 77 -3.52 13.26 0.72
C TYR A 77 -3.98 13.54 2.16
N PRO A 78 -5.07 14.32 2.35
CA PRO A 78 -5.57 14.66 3.68
C PRO A 78 -6.35 13.48 4.25
N ILE A 79 -5.69 12.70 5.08
CA ILE A 79 -6.29 11.55 5.78
C ILE A 79 -5.91 11.61 7.26
N GLU A 80 -6.92 11.51 8.11
CA GLU A 80 -6.75 11.51 9.56
C GLU A 80 -6.38 10.11 10.06
N TYR A 81 -5.71 10.06 11.21
CA TYR A 81 -5.47 8.82 11.92
C TYR A 81 -6.77 8.08 12.24
N LYS A 82 -6.71 6.75 12.12
CA LYS A 82 -7.78 5.87 12.58
C LYS A 82 -7.18 4.61 13.21
N SER A 83 -7.65 4.29 14.41
CA SER A 83 -7.22 3.07 15.09
C SER A 83 -7.68 1.82 14.33
N GLY A 84 -6.83 0.81 14.28
CA GLY A 84 -7.00 -0.43 13.53
C GLY A 84 -6.82 -0.29 12.02
N ARG A 85 -6.46 0.90 11.49
CA ARG A 85 -6.23 1.05 10.04
C ARG A 85 -5.00 0.25 9.61
N LEU A 86 -5.12 -0.43 8.48
CA LEU A 86 -4.03 -1.04 7.74
C LEU A 86 -3.70 -0.25 6.48
N ILE A 87 -2.43 0.12 6.33
CA ILE A 87 -1.87 0.61 5.07
C ILE A 87 -1.12 -0.54 4.40
N ILE A 88 -1.54 -0.97 3.21
CA ILE A 88 -0.98 -2.12 2.50
C ILE A 88 -0.57 -1.76 1.08
N GLY A 89 0.51 -2.34 0.56
CA GLY A 89 0.85 -2.20 -0.85
C GLY A 89 2.34 -2.38 -1.17
N ASN A 90 2.74 -1.83 -2.32
CA ASN A 90 4.13 -1.77 -2.77
C ASN A 90 4.47 -0.32 -3.13
N PRO A 91 4.99 0.49 -2.19
CA PRO A 91 5.24 1.90 -2.44
C PRO A 91 6.33 2.09 -3.49
N PRO A 92 6.33 3.20 -4.25
CA PRO A 92 7.42 3.52 -5.14
C PRO A 92 8.71 3.76 -4.34
N TYR A 93 9.81 3.21 -4.83
CA TYR A 93 11.04 3.13 -4.04
C TYR A 93 11.85 4.42 -4.04
N GLY A 94 11.92 5.11 -5.18
CA GLY A 94 12.74 6.31 -5.32
C GLY A 94 14.24 6.03 -5.25
N SER A 95 15.03 7.10 -5.40
CA SER A 95 16.48 7.00 -5.30
C SER A 95 16.90 6.72 -3.86
N ARG A 96 17.71 5.67 -3.66
CA ARG A 96 18.24 5.29 -2.33
C ARG A 96 17.13 5.14 -1.28
N MET A 97 15.99 4.58 -1.68
CA MET A 97 14.83 4.33 -0.82
C MET A 97 14.11 5.57 -0.28
N ASN A 98 14.40 6.76 -0.84
CA ASN A 98 13.88 8.01 -0.30
C ASN A 98 12.35 8.11 -0.34
N LEU A 99 11.70 7.50 -1.34
CA LEU A 99 10.26 7.64 -1.53
C LEU A 99 9.49 6.64 -0.66
N ALA A 100 9.90 5.38 -0.60
CA ALA A 100 9.29 4.43 0.33
C ALA A 100 9.42 4.88 1.80
N GLN A 101 10.53 5.54 2.18
CA GLN A 101 10.67 6.13 3.51
C GLN A 101 9.64 7.24 3.77
N LYS A 102 9.33 8.07 2.77
CA LYS A 102 8.28 9.10 2.90
C LYS A 102 6.90 8.47 2.98
N PHE A 103 6.62 7.46 2.16
CA PHE A 103 5.38 6.69 2.22
C PHE A 103 5.20 6.07 3.60
N PHE A 104 6.23 5.41 4.12
CA PHE A 104 6.23 4.85 5.48
C PHE A 104 5.96 5.91 6.54
N LYS A 105 6.69 7.03 6.54
CA LYS A 105 6.49 8.10 7.53
C LYS A 105 5.08 8.70 7.47
N LYS A 106 4.54 8.90 6.27
CA LYS A 106 3.15 9.35 6.08
C LYS A 106 2.18 8.31 6.65
N SER A 107 2.36 7.03 6.33
CA SER A 107 1.53 5.94 6.84
C SER A 107 1.54 5.85 8.36
N VAL A 108 2.71 5.96 9.00
CA VAL A 108 2.83 5.94 10.48
C VAL A 108 1.94 6.99 11.15
N SER A 109 1.74 8.15 10.52
CA SER A 109 0.90 9.21 11.10
C SER A 109 -0.61 8.95 11.02
N VAL A 110 -1.05 7.92 10.29
CA VAL A 110 -2.47 7.73 9.95
C VAL A 110 -3.03 6.34 10.24
N CYS A 111 -2.21 5.39 10.73
CA CYS A 111 -2.61 4.00 10.92
C CYS A 111 -1.91 3.29 12.09
N ASP A 112 -2.43 2.11 12.45
CA ASP A 112 -1.80 1.21 13.43
C ASP A 112 -0.95 0.11 12.75
N TYR A 113 -1.29 -0.27 11.50
CA TYR A 113 -0.61 -1.34 10.78
C TYR A 113 -0.10 -0.89 9.41
N ILE A 114 1.13 -1.29 9.07
CA ILE A 114 1.74 -1.05 7.75
C ILE A 114 2.27 -2.38 7.21
N ALA A 115 1.86 -2.73 6.00
CA ALA A 115 2.32 -3.91 5.29
C ALA A 115 2.82 -3.54 3.89
N PHE A 116 4.11 -3.27 3.77
CA PHE A 116 4.75 -2.93 2.49
C PHE A 116 5.67 -4.02 1.98
N ILE A 117 5.63 -4.25 0.67
CA ILE A 117 6.74 -4.90 -0.03
C ILE A 117 7.89 -3.89 -0.10
N LEU A 118 9.07 -4.31 0.36
CA LEU A 118 10.30 -3.51 0.33
C LEU A 118 11.47 -4.36 -0.21
N PRO A 119 12.55 -3.74 -0.71
CA PRO A 119 13.74 -4.48 -1.10
C PRO A 119 14.37 -5.25 0.07
N ILE A 120 14.97 -6.41 -0.21
CA ILE A 120 15.66 -7.23 0.81
C ILE A 120 16.77 -6.48 1.55
N SER A 121 17.33 -5.41 0.96
CA SER A 121 18.31 -4.54 1.62
C SER A 121 17.75 -3.81 2.85
N GLN A 122 16.42 -3.80 3.04
CA GLN A 122 15.78 -3.23 4.23
C GLN A 122 15.66 -4.26 5.38
N LEU A 123 15.96 -5.53 5.13
CA LEU A 123 16.01 -6.54 6.18
C LEU A 123 17.28 -6.34 7.02
N ASN A 124 17.12 -6.08 8.32
CA ASN A 124 18.22 -5.83 9.27
C ASN A 124 19.13 -4.65 8.88
N ASN A 125 18.52 -3.57 8.36
CA ASN A 125 19.21 -2.34 7.95
C ASN A 125 19.48 -1.40 9.14
N THR A 126 20.34 -1.80 10.08
CA THR A 126 20.80 -0.92 11.17
C THR A 126 21.82 0.10 10.72
#